data_AF-A0AB39ZZP3-F1
#
_entry.id   AF-A0AB39ZZP3-F1
#
_cell.length_a   1.000
_cell.length_b   1.000
_cell.length_c   1.000
_cell.angle_alpha   90.00
_cell.angle_beta   90.00
_cell.angle_gamma   90.00
#
_symmetry.space_group_name_H-M   'P 1'
#
loop_
_entity.id
_entity.type
_entity.pdbx_description
1 polymer ?
#
loop_
_entity_poly.entity_id
_entity_poly.type
_entity_poly.pdbx_seq_one_letter_code
_entity_poly.pdbx_strand_id
1 'polypeptide(L)'
;MKLIIAFQLLSKIHCFDFAKMPGKRARRKLTKKHQRKRRRQKQAKERDKLEEEAENQRLLQPEYQKWLQKQQEMEEFQRLAEERERQDAEESWLQREAIVQRQFQIDEAKRRQEQEEVERLQREQAKERAEREEIQRKQREEEIRRSAKAAAEFDAMMESMNEYLNNPRLENPPSHLLRVMETHPEERPCEFFSRTNFCRYGHACTFNHRRPMLARIILIRHFFNHSMLQGRQPHTEYSSGEEHLELTEQDLRSDYDEFFNDAVEEVEKFGTIVNFRTVRNTLEHLRGHVFVEYTNERSALRAFTNLQGRYYASKRLNVEFSNLKTWRGAVCGT
;
A
#
# COMPACT_ATOMS: atom_id res chain seq x y z
N MET A 1 -29.76 48.48 29.27
CA MET A 1 -30.19 48.94 27.94
C MET A 1 -31.67 48.62 27.82
N LYS A 2 -32.58 49.52 28.24
CA LYS A 2 -33.15 50.65 27.47
C LYS A 2 -33.71 50.25 26.09
N LEU A 3 -35.02 50.50 25.93
CA LEU A 3 -35.71 50.98 24.70
C LEU A 3 -35.89 49.88 23.60
N ILE A 4 -36.98 49.67 22.85
CA ILE A 4 -38.20 50.38 22.38
C ILE A 4 -39.13 49.22 21.88
N ILE A 5 -40.46 49.24 21.97
CA ILE A 5 -41.36 49.63 20.86
C ILE A 5 -42.78 49.77 21.43
N ALA A 6 -43.26 51.01 21.37
CA ALA A 6 -44.66 51.38 21.41
C ALA A 6 -45.05 51.92 20.02
N PHE A 7 -46.36 52.02 19.78
CA PHE A 7 -47.05 52.75 18.71
C PHE A 7 -47.28 52.07 17.35
N GLN A 8 -48.48 51.47 17.23
CA GLN A 8 -49.41 51.51 16.08
C GLN A 8 -50.60 50.60 16.48
N LEU A 9 -51.79 51.08 16.80
CA LEU A 9 -52.74 51.68 15.87
C LEU A 9 -53.87 52.38 16.66
N LEU A 10 -53.84 53.70 16.67
CA LEU A 10 -55.06 54.52 16.67
C LEU A 10 -55.51 54.70 15.21
N SER A 11 -56.81 54.93 15.02
CA SER A 11 -57.50 55.32 13.77
C SER A 11 -58.08 54.21 12.90
N LYS A 12 -59.25 53.69 13.29
CA LYS A 12 -60.37 53.42 12.35
C LYS A 12 -61.72 53.60 13.07
N ILE A 13 -62.01 54.82 13.53
CA ILE A 13 -63.40 55.27 13.66
C ILE A 13 -63.80 55.71 12.26
N HIS A 14 -64.22 54.72 11.45
CA HIS A 14 -64.75 54.98 10.12
C HIS A 14 -66.18 55.50 10.27
N CYS A 15 -66.37 56.67 9.67
CA CYS A 15 -67.61 57.29 9.21
C CYS A 15 -68.89 56.48 9.45
N PHE A 16 -69.81 57.11 10.20
CA PHE A 16 -71.24 56.88 10.07
C PHE A 16 -71.63 57.06 8.59
N ASP A 17 -71.65 55.96 7.85
CA ASP A 17 -72.32 55.90 6.57
C ASP A 17 -73.79 56.26 6.81
N PHE A 18 -74.24 57.35 6.19
CA PHE A 18 -75.65 57.68 6.04
C PHE A 18 -76.30 56.54 5.24
N ALA A 19 -76.71 55.49 5.95
CA ALA A 19 -77.46 54.38 5.39
C ALA A 19 -78.74 54.95 4.77
N LYS A 20 -78.81 54.96 3.42
CA LYS A 20 -80.05 55.19 2.67
C LYS A 20 -81.18 54.46 3.38
N MET A 21 -82.16 55.20 3.89
CA MET A 21 -83.29 54.60 4.60
C MET A 21 -83.88 53.48 3.73
N PRO A 22 -83.95 52.23 4.20
CA PRO A 22 -84.45 51.14 3.38
C PRO A 22 -85.88 51.47 2.94
N GLY A 23 -86.14 51.42 1.63
CA GLY A 23 -87.47 51.68 1.07
C GLY A 23 -88.56 50.87 1.79
N LYS A 24 -89.81 51.37 1.84
CA LYS A 24 -90.90 50.85 2.70
C LYS A 24 -90.97 49.30 2.79
N ARG A 25 -90.71 48.58 1.69
CA ARG A 25 -90.68 47.11 1.61
C ARG A 25 -89.54 46.46 2.42
N ALA A 26 -88.33 47.04 2.40
CA ALA A 26 -87.18 46.55 3.15
C ALA A 26 -87.33 46.79 4.66
N ARG A 27 -87.88 47.95 5.08
CA ARG A 27 -88.31 48.19 6.47
C ARG A 27 -89.31 47.14 6.93
N ARG A 28 -90.36 46.87 6.14
CA ARG A 28 -91.37 45.85 6.45
C ARG A 28 -90.77 44.44 6.59
N LYS A 29 -89.79 44.07 5.75
CA LYS A 29 -89.08 42.78 5.84
C LYS A 29 -88.23 42.68 7.12
N LEU A 30 -87.54 43.77 7.50
CA LEU A 30 -86.77 43.85 8.74
C LEU A 30 -87.67 43.74 9.97
N THR A 31 -88.79 44.48 9.98
CA THR A 31 -89.79 44.40 11.07
C THR A 31 -90.36 42.98 11.21
N LYS A 32 -90.70 42.31 10.09
CA LYS A 32 -91.15 40.90 10.12
C LYS A 32 -90.05 39.94 10.60
N LYS A 33 -88.77 40.18 10.28
CA LYS A 33 -87.63 39.41 10.80
C LYS A 33 -87.49 39.58 12.32
N HIS A 34 -87.56 40.81 12.83
CA HIS A 34 -87.55 41.09 14.26
C HIS A 34 -88.76 40.50 14.99
N GLN A 35 -89.95 40.55 14.39
CA GLN A 35 -91.15 39.91 14.94
C GLN A 35 -91.02 38.38 15.01
N ARG A 36 -90.47 37.72 13.98
CA ARG A 36 -90.18 36.27 14.01
C ARG A 36 -89.11 35.92 15.05
N LYS A 37 -88.06 36.73 15.18
CA LYS A 37 -87.03 36.55 16.23
C LYS A 37 -87.64 36.67 17.63
N ARG A 38 -88.47 37.69 17.86
CA ARG A 38 -89.19 37.88 19.14
C ARG A 38 -90.13 36.71 19.45
N ARG A 39 -90.86 36.20 18.45
CA ARG A 39 -91.72 35.01 18.63
C ARG A 39 -90.91 33.75 18.98
N ARG A 40 -89.81 33.47 18.28
CA ARG A 40 -88.92 32.34 18.60
C ARG A 40 -88.29 32.46 19.99
N GLN A 41 -87.85 33.67 20.36
CA GLN A 41 -87.30 33.93 21.70
C GLN A 41 -88.36 33.75 22.78
N LYS A 42 -89.60 34.20 22.53
CA LYS A 42 -90.71 33.98 23.46
C LYS A 42 -91.01 32.48 23.62
N GLN A 43 -91.09 31.74 22.52
CA GLN A 43 -91.32 30.29 22.54
C GLN A 43 -90.17 29.50 23.19
N ALA A 44 -88.90 29.88 22.96
CA ALA A 44 -87.76 29.26 23.63
C ALA A 44 -87.82 29.51 25.14
N LYS A 45 -88.06 30.75 25.57
CA LYS A 45 -88.25 31.07 26.99
C LYS A 45 -89.41 30.32 27.62
N GLU A 46 -90.51 30.14 26.88
CA GLU A 46 -91.68 29.42 27.35
C GLU A 46 -91.43 27.91 27.45
N ARG A 47 -90.69 27.33 26.50
CA ARG A 47 -90.22 25.94 26.57
C ARG A 47 -89.25 25.73 27.73
N ASP A 48 -88.23 26.58 27.86
CA ASP A 48 -87.23 26.47 28.91
C ASP A 48 -87.90 26.66 30.30
N LYS A 49 -88.91 27.54 30.41
CA LYS A 49 -89.76 27.69 31.62
C LYS A 49 -90.59 26.45 31.92
N LEU A 50 -91.20 25.83 30.90
CA LEU A 50 -91.96 24.58 31.06
C LEU A 50 -91.05 23.41 31.44
N GLU A 51 -89.83 23.38 30.90
CA GLU A 51 -88.80 22.39 31.24
C GLU A 51 -88.32 22.57 32.68
N GLU A 52 -88.05 23.81 33.10
CA GLU A 52 -87.72 24.16 34.49
C GLU A 52 -88.88 23.86 35.45
N GLU A 53 -90.14 24.11 35.05
CA GLU A 53 -91.32 23.73 35.83
C GLU A 53 -91.47 22.20 35.95
N ALA A 54 -91.21 21.46 34.86
CA ALA A 54 -91.22 20.00 34.86
C ALA A 54 -90.05 19.39 35.67
N GLU A 55 -88.88 20.01 35.63
CA GLU A 55 -87.71 19.64 36.45
C GLU A 55 -87.96 19.92 37.93
N ASN A 56 -88.53 21.08 38.27
CA ASN A 56 -88.96 21.40 39.63
C ASN A 56 -90.02 20.41 40.14
N GLN A 57 -90.97 19.99 39.30
CA GLN A 57 -91.93 18.94 39.65
C GLN A 57 -91.26 17.58 39.88
N ARG A 58 -90.22 17.23 39.11
CA ARG A 58 -89.41 16.01 39.34
C ARG A 58 -88.61 16.12 40.63
N LEU A 59 -88.00 17.27 40.91
CA LEU A 59 -87.24 17.54 42.15
C LEU A 59 -88.11 17.49 43.41
N LEU A 60 -89.41 17.75 43.31
CA LEU A 60 -90.36 17.57 44.42
C LEU A 60 -90.67 16.10 44.72
N GLN A 61 -90.36 15.17 43.80
CA GLN A 61 -90.59 13.73 44.03
C GLN A 61 -89.47 13.11 44.88
N PRO A 62 -89.79 12.43 45.99
CA PRO A 62 -88.80 11.80 46.87
C PRO A 62 -87.92 10.75 46.17
N GLU A 63 -88.45 10.04 45.18
CA GLU A 63 -87.70 9.02 44.42
C GLU A 63 -86.63 9.64 43.52
N TYR A 64 -86.91 10.78 42.91
CA TYR A 64 -85.97 11.50 42.05
C TYR A 64 -84.83 12.13 42.86
N GLN A 65 -85.12 12.66 44.05
CA GLN A 65 -84.09 13.17 44.98
C GLN A 65 -83.12 12.06 45.42
N LYS A 66 -83.64 10.87 45.75
CA LYS A 66 -82.81 9.69 46.09
C LYS A 66 -81.96 9.23 44.90
N TRP A 67 -82.52 9.24 43.69
CA TRP A 67 -81.78 8.93 42.47
C TRP A 67 -80.64 9.92 42.22
N LEU A 68 -80.89 11.23 42.41
CA LEU A 68 -79.88 12.28 42.25
C LEU A 68 -78.75 12.15 43.29
N GLN A 69 -79.07 11.87 44.55
CA GLN A 69 -78.07 11.59 45.59
C GLN A 69 -77.22 10.37 45.23
N LYS A 70 -77.85 9.26 44.83
CA LYS A 70 -77.14 8.05 44.40
C LYS A 70 -76.25 8.30 43.18
N GLN A 71 -76.68 9.16 42.26
CA GLN A 71 -75.88 9.54 41.10
C GLN A 71 -74.67 10.39 41.52
N GLN A 72 -74.85 11.36 42.41
CA GLN A 72 -73.75 12.16 42.96
C GLN A 72 -72.72 11.29 43.71
N GLU A 73 -73.18 10.34 44.53
CA GLU A 73 -72.32 9.37 45.22
C GLU A 73 -71.53 8.50 44.23
N MET A 74 -72.16 8.05 43.14
CA MET A 74 -71.49 7.28 42.08
C MET A 74 -70.46 8.12 41.30
N GLU A 75 -70.79 9.37 40.97
CA GLU A 75 -69.88 10.31 40.29
C GLU A 75 -68.67 10.66 41.18
N GLU A 76 -68.89 10.86 42.48
CA GLU A 76 -67.82 11.10 43.45
C GLU A 76 -66.93 9.86 43.64
N PHE A 77 -67.53 8.67 43.72
CA PHE A 77 -66.80 7.41 43.77
C PHE A 77 -65.93 7.20 42.50
N GLN A 78 -66.48 7.47 41.32
CA GLN A 78 -65.76 7.41 40.05
C GLN A 78 -64.59 8.39 40.02
N ARG A 79 -64.81 9.65 40.43
CA ARG A 79 -63.74 10.65 40.52
C ARG A 79 -62.59 10.21 41.44
N LEU A 80 -62.91 9.67 42.62
CA LEU A 80 -61.92 9.19 43.58
C LEU A 80 -61.21 7.91 43.10
N ALA A 81 -61.87 7.08 42.28
CA ALA A 81 -61.24 5.93 41.64
C ALA A 81 -60.27 6.39 40.53
N GLU A 82 -60.69 7.29 39.65
CA GLU A 82 -59.84 7.86 38.60
C GLU A 82 -58.64 8.62 39.18
N GLU A 83 -58.81 9.32 40.30
CA GLU A 83 -57.71 10.03 40.95
C GLU A 83 -56.67 9.08 41.54
N ARG A 84 -57.11 7.95 42.12
CA ARG A 84 -56.20 6.88 42.55
C ARG A 84 -55.49 6.23 41.38
N GLU A 85 -56.20 5.93 40.29
CA GLU A 85 -55.57 5.40 39.07
C GLU A 85 -54.54 6.37 38.49
N ARG A 86 -54.80 7.68 38.51
CA ARG A 86 -53.83 8.71 38.10
C ARG A 86 -52.59 8.72 39.00
N GLN A 87 -52.77 8.63 40.32
CA GLN A 87 -51.65 8.58 41.27
C GLN A 87 -50.82 7.30 41.11
N ASP A 88 -51.45 6.14 40.99
CA ASP A 88 -50.77 4.85 40.78
C ASP A 88 -50.02 4.84 39.43
N ALA A 89 -50.61 5.44 38.40
CA ALA A 89 -49.97 5.58 37.10
C ALA A 89 -48.78 6.55 37.12
N GLU A 90 -48.90 7.68 37.83
CA GLU A 90 -47.81 8.65 38.04
C GLU A 90 -46.65 8.02 38.82
N GLU A 91 -46.95 7.31 39.91
CA GLU A 91 -45.93 6.60 40.70
C GLU A 91 -45.25 5.52 39.86
N SER A 92 -46.03 4.72 39.12
CA SER A 92 -45.49 3.70 38.21
C SER A 92 -44.61 4.30 37.12
N TRP A 93 -44.95 5.49 36.62
CA TRP A 93 -44.15 6.20 35.63
C TRP A 93 -42.83 6.69 36.25
N LEU A 94 -42.87 7.33 37.42
CA LEU A 94 -41.68 7.80 38.13
C LEU A 94 -40.72 6.66 38.48
N GLN A 95 -41.24 5.50 38.88
CA GLN A 95 -40.41 4.31 39.15
C GLN A 95 -39.69 3.82 37.88
N ARG A 96 -40.38 3.76 36.74
CA ARG A 96 -39.78 3.37 35.46
C ARG A 96 -38.73 4.38 35.00
N GLU A 97 -39.04 5.67 35.13
CA GLU A 97 -38.12 6.77 34.78
C GLU A 97 -36.84 6.69 35.62
N ALA A 98 -36.95 6.49 36.94
CA ALA A 98 -35.80 6.35 37.83
C ALA A 98 -34.91 5.15 37.49
N ILE A 99 -35.50 4.01 37.09
CA ILE A 99 -34.76 2.83 36.62
C ILE A 99 -34.01 3.17 35.32
N VAL A 100 -34.67 3.80 34.36
CA VAL A 100 -34.08 4.19 33.08
C VAL A 100 -32.92 5.17 33.28
N GLN A 101 -33.08 6.19 34.14
CA GLN A 101 -32.02 7.15 34.43
C GLN A 101 -30.82 6.50 35.12
N ARG A 102 -31.05 5.59 36.07
CA ARG A 102 -29.95 4.83 36.70
C ARG A 102 -29.21 3.98 35.68
N GLN A 103 -29.95 3.29 34.80
CA GLN A 103 -29.34 2.46 33.75
C GLN A 103 -28.53 3.32 32.77
N PHE A 104 -29.05 4.48 32.37
CA PHE A 104 -28.35 5.41 31.50
C PHE A 104 -27.02 5.88 32.10
N GLN A 105 -26.99 6.20 33.40
CA GLN A 105 -25.75 6.60 34.09
C GLN A 105 -24.72 5.47 34.14
N ILE A 106 -25.16 4.23 34.38
CA ILE A 106 -24.29 3.05 34.39
C ILE A 106 -23.72 2.81 32.98
N ASP A 107 -24.58 2.85 31.96
CA ASP A 107 -24.18 2.65 30.57
C ASP A 107 -23.23 3.75 30.09
N GLU A 108 -23.45 5.01 30.49
CA GLU A 108 -22.56 6.12 30.17
C GLU A 108 -21.18 5.94 30.83
N ALA A 109 -21.15 5.55 32.11
CA ALA A 109 -19.90 5.27 32.81
C ALA A 109 -19.14 4.10 32.15
N LYS A 110 -19.85 3.03 31.75
CA LYS A 110 -19.26 1.89 31.05
C LYS A 110 -18.69 2.29 29.68
N ARG A 111 -19.42 3.10 28.90
CA ARG A 111 -18.95 3.60 27.60
C ARG A 111 -17.70 4.49 27.74
N ARG A 112 -17.61 5.30 28.80
CA ARG A 112 -16.40 6.08 29.09
C ARG A 112 -15.21 5.18 29.40
N GLN A 113 -15.39 4.15 30.23
CA GLN A 113 -14.34 3.18 30.54
C GLN A 113 -13.87 2.42 29.27
N GLU A 114 -14.82 1.96 28.45
CA GLU A 114 -14.51 1.30 27.17
C GLU A 114 -13.74 2.23 26.22
N GLN A 115 -14.13 3.51 26.14
CA GLN A 115 -13.42 4.51 25.33
C GLN A 115 -12.00 4.76 25.82
N GLU A 116 -11.80 4.90 27.14
CA GLU A 116 -10.47 5.08 27.74
C GLU A 116 -9.57 3.87 27.51
N GLU A 117 -10.12 2.66 27.60
CA GLU A 117 -9.39 1.42 27.32
C GLU A 117 -9.00 1.30 25.84
N VAL A 118 -9.91 1.62 24.92
CA VAL A 118 -9.62 1.66 23.48
C VAL A 118 -8.54 2.70 23.18
N GLU A 119 -8.61 3.89 23.76
CA GLU A 119 -7.60 4.93 23.57
C GLU A 119 -6.22 4.50 24.11
N ARG A 120 -6.18 3.83 25.27
CA ARG A 120 -4.95 3.26 25.84
C ARG A 120 -4.31 2.25 24.88
N LEU A 121 -5.10 1.29 24.38
CA LEU A 121 -4.62 0.27 23.43
C LEU A 121 -4.13 0.91 22.11
N GLN A 122 -4.84 1.93 21.61
CA GLN A 122 -4.41 2.66 20.41
C GLN A 122 -3.08 3.39 20.63
N ARG A 123 -2.88 4.00 21.80
CA ARG A 123 -1.60 4.66 22.16
C ARG A 123 -0.46 3.67 22.26
N GLU A 124 -0.67 2.49 22.85
CA GLU A 124 0.32 1.42 22.90
C GLU A 124 0.69 0.91 21.51
N GLN A 125 -0.31 0.60 20.67
CA GLN A 125 -0.08 0.18 19.28
C GLN A 125 0.62 1.28 18.45
N ALA A 126 0.31 2.55 18.69
CA ALA A 126 0.96 3.66 18.01
C ALA A 126 2.44 3.77 18.41
N LYS A 127 2.77 3.60 19.70
CA LYS A 127 4.16 3.57 20.17
C LYS A 127 4.93 2.39 19.57
N GLU A 128 4.37 1.19 19.58
CA GLU A 128 5.02 0.01 19.03
C GLU A 128 5.27 0.16 17.51
N ARG A 129 4.30 0.72 16.77
CA ARG A 129 4.49 1.04 15.35
C ARG A 129 5.61 2.06 15.13
N ALA A 130 5.63 3.14 15.91
CA ALA A 130 6.67 4.16 15.81
C ALA A 130 8.07 3.60 16.11
N GLU A 131 8.21 2.74 17.13
CA GLU A 131 9.46 2.06 17.47
C GLU A 131 9.94 1.14 16.33
N ARG A 132 9.03 0.34 15.73
CA ARG A 132 9.35 -0.52 14.58
C ARG A 132 9.78 0.30 13.36
N GLU A 133 9.09 1.40 13.07
CA GLU A 133 9.44 2.31 11.98
C GLU A 133 10.81 2.97 12.19
N GLU A 134 11.14 3.35 13.42
CA GLU A 134 12.45 3.91 13.76
C GLU A 134 13.56 2.88 13.58
N ILE A 135 13.36 1.63 14.01
CA ILE A 135 14.32 0.55 13.80
C ILE A 135 14.55 0.33 12.30
N GLN A 136 13.49 0.23 11.51
CA GLN A 136 13.60 0.08 10.05
C GLN A 136 14.28 1.29 9.39
N ARG A 137 14.03 2.51 9.88
CA ARG A 137 14.71 3.70 9.38
C ARG A 137 16.22 3.62 9.63
N LYS A 138 16.64 3.27 10.85
CA LYS A 138 18.06 3.11 11.20
C LYS A 138 18.74 2.03 10.36
N GLN A 139 18.06 0.89 10.14
CA GLN A 139 18.58 -0.19 9.28
C GLN A 139 18.77 0.27 7.84
N ARG A 140 17.77 0.98 7.26
CA ARG A 140 17.87 1.53 5.90
C ARG A 140 18.98 2.57 5.78
N GLU A 141 19.11 3.48 6.73
CA GLU A 141 20.20 4.47 6.76
C GLU A 141 21.57 3.81 6.83
N GLU A 142 21.71 2.77 7.65
CA GLU A 142 22.96 2.01 7.75
C GLU A 142 23.28 1.26 6.45
N GLU A 143 22.28 0.62 5.82
CA GLU A 143 22.44 -0.06 4.54
C GLU A 143 22.84 0.92 3.43
N ILE A 144 22.17 2.07 3.34
CA ILE A 144 22.53 3.15 2.40
C ILE A 144 23.96 3.61 2.65
N ARG A 145 24.35 3.82 3.92
CA ARG A 145 25.72 4.23 4.27
C ARG A 145 26.75 3.16 3.87
N ARG A 146 26.47 1.88 4.11
CA ARG A 146 27.35 0.76 3.72
C ARG A 146 27.47 0.68 2.20
N SER A 147 26.36 0.79 1.48
CA SER A 147 26.31 0.79 0.02
C SER A 147 27.07 1.99 -0.57
N ALA A 148 26.86 3.20 -0.04
CA ALA A 148 27.56 4.40 -0.47
C ALA A 148 29.07 4.32 -0.21
N LYS A 149 29.49 3.75 0.93
CA LYS A 149 30.91 3.51 1.21
C LYS A 149 31.51 2.51 0.22
N ALA A 150 30.83 1.41 -0.06
CA ALA A 150 31.29 0.42 -1.04
C ALA A 150 31.37 1.00 -2.46
N ALA A 151 30.40 1.86 -2.85
CA ALA A 151 30.43 2.56 -4.12
C ALA A 151 31.62 3.54 -4.21
N ALA A 152 31.86 4.33 -3.17
CA ALA A 152 33.00 5.25 -3.13
C ALA A 152 34.36 4.52 -3.17
N GLU A 153 34.48 3.37 -2.49
CA GLU A 153 35.68 2.52 -2.57
C GLU A 153 35.89 1.95 -3.98
N PHE A 154 34.80 1.56 -4.66
CA PHE A 154 34.84 1.10 -6.05
C PHE A 154 35.23 2.22 -7.01
N ASP A 155 34.66 3.42 -6.86
CA ASP A 155 34.97 4.59 -7.69
C ASP A 155 36.44 4.98 -7.55
N ALA A 156 36.96 5.04 -6.31
CA ALA A 156 38.38 5.32 -6.06
C ALA A 156 39.31 4.26 -6.68
N MET A 157 38.92 2.98 -6.65
CA MET A 157 39.66 1.90 -7.31
C MET A 157 39.69 2.09 -8.84
N MET A 158 38.54 2.44 -9.44
CA MET A 158 38.43 2.69 -10.88
C MET A 158 39.25 3.91 -11.32
N GLU A 159 39.24 4.99 -10.53
CA GLU A 159 40.07 6.17 -10.78
C GLU A 159 41.56 5.83 -10.77
N SER A 160 42.02 5.09 -9.76
CA SER A 160 43.44 4.70 -9.68
C SER A 160 43.85 3.77 -10.82
N MET A 161 42.95 2.86 -11.23
CA MET A 161 43.15 2.02 -12.40
C MET A 161 43.27 2.84 -13.69
N ASN A 162 42.40 3.85 -13.86
CA ASN A 162 42.45 4.76 -15.00
C ASN A 162 43.73 5.61 -15.02
N GLU A 163 44.18 6.08 -13.85
CA GLU A 163 45.45 6.78 -13.71
C GLU A 163 46.62 5.88 -14.14
N TYR A 164 46.67 4.64 -13.66
CA TYR A 164 47.69 3.68 -14.07
C TYR A 164 47.65 3.38 -15.58
N LEU A 165 46.48 3.31 -16.21
CA LEU A 165 46.37 3.07 -17.66
C LEU A 165 46.84 4.25 -18.53
N ASN A 166 46.62 5.48 -18.07
CA ASN A 166 46.82 6.68 -18.87
C ASN A 166 48.07 7.50 -18.50
N ASN A 167 48.74 7.20 -17.38
CA ASN A 167 49.95 7.88 -16.95
C ASN A 167 51.20 7.01 -17.20
N PRO A 168 52.00 7.28 -18.25
CA PRO A 168 53.19 6.49 -18.56
C PRO A 168 54.28 6.56 -17.49
N ARG A 169 54.24 7.56 -16.58
CA ARG A 169 55.23 7.73 -15.50
C ARG A 169 55.08 6.70 -14.39
N LEU A 170 53.91 6.07 -14.27
CA LEU A 170 53.70 5.00 -13.31
C LEU A 170 54.22 3.69 -13.92
N GLU A 171 55.41 3.26 -13.54
CA GLU A 171 55.98 2.00 -14.02
C GLU A 171 55.30 0.79 -13.35
N ASN A 172 55.09 0.90 -12.04
CA ASN A 172 54.53 -0.18 -11.24
C ASN A 172 53.02 -0.01 -11.04
N PRO A 173 52.24 -1.11 -11.06
CA PRO A 173 50.83 -1.06 -10.74
C PRO A 173 50.61 -0.70 -9.27
N PRO A 174 49.53 0.06 -8.95
CA PRO A 174 49.11 0.31 -7.58
C PRO A 174 48.92 -0.96 -6.76
N SER A 175 49.19 -0.89 -5.45
CA SER A 175 49.16 -2.04 -4.54
C SER A 175 47.82 -2.78 -4.50
N HIS A 176 46.70 -2.07 -4.66
CA HIS A 176 45.37 -2.69 -4.67
C HIS A 176 45.09 -3.52 -5.93
N LEU A 177 45.74 -3.22 -7.07
CA LEU A 177 45.67 -4.04 -8.29
C LEU A 177 46.50 -5.32 -8.18
N LEU A 178 47.48 -5.34 -7.28
CA LEU A 178 48.30 -6.53 -6.97
C LEU A 178 47.61 -7.48 -5.98
N ARG A 179 46.41 -7.14 -5.49
CA ARG A 179 45.63 -8.01 -4.62
C ARG A 179 45.22 -9.28 -5.35
N VAL A 180 45.18 -10.38 -4.60
CA VAL A 180 44.60 -11.64 -5.04
C VAL A 180 43.26 -11.83 -4.34
N MET A 181 42.22 -12.08 -5.13
CA MET A 181 40.91 -12.47 -4.64
C MET A 181 40.90 -13.95 -4.34
N GLU A 182 40.46 -14.32 -3.14
CA GLU A 182 40.48 -15.68 -2.63
C GLU A 182 39.06 -16.06 -2.20
N THR A 183 38.59 -17.23 -2.64
CA THR A 183 37.24 -17.71 -2.27
C THR A 183 37.21 -18.30 -0.87
N HIS A 184 38.25 -19.05 -0.50
CA HIS A 184 38.38 -19.69 0.81
C HIS A 184 39.82 -19.54 1.31
N PRO A 185 40.22 -18.37 1.87
CA PRO A 185 41.63 -18.08 2.19
C PRO A 185 42.30 -19.10 3.13
N GLU A 186 41.53 -19.68 4.06
CA GLU A 186 42.01 -20.67 5.05
C GLU A 186 42.18 -22.08 4.45
N GLU A 187 41.61 -22.34 3.28
CA GLU A 187 41.62 -23.65 2.64
C GLU A 187 42.79 -23.79 1.66
N ARG A 188 43.19 -25.05 1.41
CA ARG A 188 44.25 -25.32 0.43
C ARG A 188 43.82 -24.85 -0.97
N PRO A 189 44.78 -24.41 -1.82
CA PRO A 189 44.48 -24.04 -3.21
C PRO A 189 43.85 -25.20 -3.99
N CYS A 190 42.81 -24.90 -4.76
CA CYS A 190 42.19 -25.87 -5.65
C CYS A 190 43.18 -26.23 -6.76
N GLU A 191 43.52 -27.51 -6.90
CA GLU A 191 44.48 -27.97 -7.89
C GLU A 191 44.01 -27.68 -9.32
N PHE A 192 42.74 -27.95 -9.62
CA PHE A 192 42.16 -27.72 -10.94
C PHE A 192 42.22 -26.23 -11.31
N PHE A 193 41.72 -25.36 -10.43
CA PHE A 193 41.69 -23.92 -10.70
C PHE A 193 43.08 -23.31 -10.77
N SER A 194 44.01 -23.75 -9.92
CA SER A 194 45.39 -23.24 -9.91
C SER A 194 46.15 -23.62 -11.17
N ARG A 195 45.82 -24.78 -11.78
CA ARG A 195 46.48 -25.28 -12.98
C ARG A 195 45.87 -24.76 -14.29
N THR A 196 44.55 -24.54 -14.33
CA THR A 196 43.85 -24.26 -15.59
C THR A 196 42.93 -23.04 -15.56
N ASN A 197 42.76 -22.36 -14.43
CA ASN A 197 41.69 -21.36 -14.17
C ASN A 197 40.27 -21.90 -14.25
N PHE A 198 40.10 -23.23 -14.30
CA PHE A 198 38.80 -23.87 -14.36
C PHE A 198 38.59 -24.83 -13.20
N CYS A 199 37.39 -24.79 -12.65
CA CYS A 199 36.93 -25.73 -11.64
C CYS A 199 35.45 -26.00 -11.90
N ARG A 200 35.08 -27.28 -12.00
CA ARG A 200 33.70 -27.71 -12.23
C ARG A 200 32.71 -27.23 -11.16
N TYR A 201 33.22 -26.88 -9.98
CA TYR A 201 32.42 -26.41 -8.84
C TYR A 201 32.30 -24.88 -8.78
N GLY A 202 33.04 -24.14 -9.60
CA GLY A 202 32.96 -22.67 -9.65
C GLY A 202 33.13 -22.01 -8.28
N HIS A 203 32.18 -21.17 -7.87
CA HIS A 203 32.18 -20.51 -6.56
C HIS A 203 31.78 -21.43 -5.40
N ALA A 204 31.15 -22.57 -5.67
CA ALA A 204 30.76 -23.56 -4.66
C ALA A 204 31.88 -24.58 -4.37
N CYS A 205 33.08 -24.37 -4.92
CA CYS A 205 34.23 -25.21 -4.60
C CYS A 205 34.65 -25.00 -3.15
N THR A 206 34.86 -26.08 -2.41
CA THR A 206 35.35 -26.02 -1.03
C THR A 206 36.82 -25.60 -0.93
N PHE A 207 37.59 -25.75 -2.00
CA PHE A 207 38.99 -25.36 -2.06
C PHE A 207 39.16 -23.89 -2.48
N ASN A 208 40.30 -23.30 -2.13
CA ASN A 208 40.57 -21.90 -2.42
C ASN A 208 40.85 -21.65 -3.91
N HIS A 209 40.09 -20.74 -4.52
CA HIS A 209 40.36 -20.19 -5.85
C HIS A 209 41.04 -18.84 -5.71
N ARG A 210 42.31 -18.76 -6.10
CA ARG A 210 43.12 -17.54 -6.07
C ARG A 210 43.11 -16.85 -7.43
N ARG A 211 42.42 -15.71 -7.54
CA ARG A 211 42.26 -14.91 -8.76
C ARG A 211 43.04 -13.62 -8.64
N PRO A 212 44.07 -13.39 -9.47
CA PRO A 212 44.76 -12.10 -9.47
C PRO A 212 43.81 -10.99 -9.95
N MET A 213 44.02 -9.76 -9.46
CA MET A 213 43.34 -8.56 -9.97
C MET A 213 44.10 -7.88 -11.11
N LEU A 214 45.32 -8.35 -11.40
CA LEU A 214 46.14 -7.92 -12.51
C LEU A 214 47.04 -9.09 -12.94
N ALA A 215 47.05 -9.39 -14.23
CA ALA A 215 47.95 -10.36 -14.84
C ALA A 215 48.15 -10.03 -16.31
N ARG A 216 49.18 -10.63 -16.93
CA ARG A 216 49.43 -10.52 -18.38
C ARG A 216 48.43 -11.30 -19.23
N ILE A 217 47.80 -12.32 -18.64
CA ILE A 217 46.88 -13.22 -19.33
C ILE A 217 45.46 -12.90 -18.87
N ILE A 218 44.59 -12.57 -19.82
CA ILE A 218 43.14 -12.48 -19.60
C ILE A 218 42.45 -13.76 -20.08
N LEU A 219 41.35 -14.10 -19.43
CA LEU A 219 40.45 -15.20 -19.75
C LEU A 219 39.08 -14.60 -20.07
N ILE A 220 38.59 -14.80 -21.29
CA ILE A 220 37.25 -14.42 -21.73
C ILE A 220 36.39 -15.67 -21.76
N ARG A 221 35.42 -15.75 -20.86
CA ARG A 221 34.58 -16.95 -20.73
C ARG A 221 33.58 -17.07 -21.86
N HIS A 222 33.68 -18.18 -22.57
CA HIS A 222 32.75 -18.61 -23.62
C HIS A 222 32.66 -17.57 -24.74
N PHE A 223 33.82 -17.04 -25.10
CA PHE A 223 33.95 -16.05 -26.15
C PHE A 223 33.68 -16.67 -27.51
N PHE A 224 34.25 -17.87 -27.74
CA PHE A 224 33.89 -18.69 -28.88
C PHE A 224 32.70 -19.58 -28.52
N ASN A 225 31.69 -19.61 -29.37
CA ASN A 225 30.54 -20.49 -29.20
C ASN A 225 30.23 -21.19 -30.52
N HIS A 226 30.09 -22.50 -30.48
CA HIS A 226 29.78 -23.30 -31.65
C HIS A 226 28.95 -24.51 -31.24
N SER A 227 27.98 -24.90 -32.05
CA SER A 227 27.05 -26.00 -31.73
C SER A 227 27.77 -27.33 -31.49
N MET A 228 28.87 -27.60 -32.19
CA MET A 228 29.73 -28.78 -31.93
C MET A 228 30.44 -28.77 -30.56
N LEU A 229 30.64 -27.59 -29.94
CA LEU A 229 31.15 -27.51 -28.56
C LEU A 229 30.03 -27.63 -27.52
N GLN A 230 28.79 -27.38 -27.92
CA GLN A 230 27.63 -27.57 -27.08
C GLN A 230 27.27 -29.05 -27.06
N GLY A 231 27.72 -29.77 -26.02
CA GLY A 231 27.42 -31.20 -25.87
C GLY A 231 25.95 -31.49 -26.15
N ARG A 232 25.70 -32.39 -27.10
CA ARG A 232 24.36 -32.79 -27.57
C ARG A 232 23.58 -33.34 -26.38
N GLN A 233 22.63 -32.58 -25.85
CA GLN A 233 21.58 -33.15 -25.01
C GLN A 233 20.47 -33.60 -25.95
N PRO A 234 20.32 -34.91 -26.23
CA PRO A 234 19.18 -35.37 -27.01
C PRO A 234 17.91 -35.07 -26.21
N HIS A 235 17.13 -34.08 -26.65
CA HIS A 235 15.77 -33.92 -26.17
C HIS A 235 14.94 -35.08 -26.73
N THR A 236 14.52 -35.98 -25.85
CA THR A 236 13.86 -37.25 -26.18
C THR A 236 12.50 -37.12 -26.87
N GLU A 237 11.94 -35.91 -26.97
CA GLU A 237 10.55 -35.67 -27.41
C GLU A 237 10.42 -35.01 -28.79
N TYR A 238 11.49 -34.45 -29.37
CA TYR A 238 11.45 -33.69 -30.64
C TYR A 238 12.50 -34.13 -31.68
N SER A 239 13.03 -35.35 -31.58
CA SER A 239 13.97 -35.91 -32.58
C SER A 239 13.31 -36.23 -33.95
N SER A 240 12.22 -35.55 -34.31
CA SER A 240 11.58 -35.71 -35.61
C SER A 240 12.32 -34.91 -36.69
N GLY A 241 13.23 -35.59 -37.37
CA GLY A 241 13.31 -35.53 -38.83
C GLY A 241 14.06 -34.39 -39.52
N GLU A 242 14.37 -33.26 -38.88
CA GLU A 242 15.00 -32.11 -39.58
C GLU A 242 16.27 -31.54 -38.93
N GLU A 243 16.89 -32.26 -37.99
CA GLU A 243 18.11 -31.81 -37.29
C GLU A 243 19.35 -32.64 -37.68
N HIS A 244 19.50 -32.91 -38.97
CA HIS A 244 20.69 -33.53 -39.58
C HIS A 244 21.29 -32.61 -40.66
N LEU A 245 21.53 -31.34 -40.31
CA LEU A 245 22.73 -30.68 -40.83
C LEU A 245 23.86 -31.10 -39.89
N GLU A 246 24.52 -32.20 -40.23
CA GLU A 246 25.72 -32.65 -39.51
C GLU A 246 26.80 -31.60 -39.72
N LEU A 247 26.91 -30.67 -38.76
CA LEU A 247 28.03 -29.75 -38.71
C LEU A 247 29.31 -30.57 -38.71
N THR A 248 30.13 -30.34 -39.72
CA THR A 248 31.38 -31.05 -39.93
C THR A 248 32.49 -30.40 -39.11
N GLU A 249 33.61 -31.11 -38.93
CA GLU A 249 34.83 -30.49 -38.38
C GLU A 249 35.32 -29.33 -39.26
N GLN A 250 34.98 -29.33 -40.55
CA GLN A 250 35.31 -28.25 -41.47
C GLN A 250 34.48 -26.99 -41.19
N ASP A 251 33.20 -27.14 -40.85
CA ASP A 251 32.32 -26.04 -40.45
C ASP A 251 32.82 -25.41 -39.14
N LEU A 252 33.14 -26.24 -38.13
CA LEU A 252 33.74 -25.78 -36.88
C LEU A 252 35.05 -25.01 -37.13
N ARG A 253 35.86 -25.45 -38.10
CA ARG A 253 37.11 -24.76 -38.45
C ARG A 253 36.83 -23.42 -39.13
N SER A 254 35.90 -23.39 -40.08
CA SER A 254 35.49 -22.17 -40.79
C SER A 254 34.95 -21.13 -39.82
N ASP A 255 34.01 -21.52 -38.96
CA ASP A 255 33.41 -20.65 -37.95
C ASP A 255 34.46 -20.16 -36.94
N TYR A 256 35.44 -21.01 -36.61
CA TYR A 256 36.56 -20.60 -35.76
C TYR A 256 37.48 -19.59 -36.45
N ASP A 257 37.76 -19.75 -37.73
CA ASP A 257 38.62 -18.83 -38.47
C ASP A 257 37.94 -17.45 -38.62
N GLU A 258 36.63 -17.41 -38.87
CA GLU A 258 35.84 -16.16 -38.85
C GLU A 258 35.87 -15.51 -37.46
N PHE A 259 35.55 -16.27 -36.41
CA PHE A 259 35.64 -15.81 -35.02
C PHE A 259 37.03 -15.28 -34.68
N PHE A 260 38.08 -16.00 -35.06
CA PHE A 260 39.46 -15.66 -34.72
C PHE A 260 39.85 -14.33 -35.36
N ASN A 261 39.50 -14.10 -36.61
CA ASN A 261 39.83 -12.86 -37.31
C ASN A 261 39.12 -11.65 -36.66
N ASP A 262 37.83 -11.76 -36.34
CA ASP A 262 37.07 -10.70 -35.65
C ASP A 262 37.61 -10.45 -34.23
N ALA A 263 37.77 -11.54 -33.46
CA ALA A 263 38.22 -11.46 -32.07
C ALA A 263 39.64 -10.88 -31.95
N VAL A 264 40.58 -11.32 -32.79
CA VAL A 264 41.98 -10.86 -32.74
C VAL A 264 42.07 -9.39 -33.13
N GLU A 265 41.35 -8.95 -34.16
CA GLU A 265 41.34 -7.54 -34.56
C GLU A 265 40.86 -6.63 -33.41
N GLU A 266 39.82 -7.05 -32.69
CA GLU A 266 39.32 -6.30 -31.52
C GLU A 266 40.31 -6.31 -30.34
N VAL A 267 40.91 -7.47 -30.02
CA VAL A 267 41.78 -7.57 -28.83
C VAL A 267 43.17 -6.95 -29.07
N GLU A 268 43.66 -6.91 -30.30
CA GLU A 268 44.97 -6.34 -30.64
C GLU A 268 45.01 -4.82 -30.44
N LYS A 269 43.86 -4.14 -30.50
CA LYS A 269 43.71 -2.70 -30.22
C LYS A 269 44.22 -2.30 -28.83
N PHE A 270 44.26 -3.24 -27.88
CA PHE A 270 44.68 -2.97 -26.50
C PHE A 270 46.18 -3.18 -26.26
N GLY A 271 46.88 -3.88 -27.15
CA GLY A 271 48.32 -4.08 -27.10
C GLY A 271 48.79 -5.34 -27.84
N THR A 272 50.11 -5.55 -27.86
CA THR A 272 50.72 -6.68 -28.55
C THR A 272 50.37 -8.01 -27.88
N ILE A 273 49.77 -8.91 -28.67
CA ILE A 273 49.38 -10.26 -28.26
C ILE A 273 50.59 -11.19 -28.40
N VAL A 274 50.87 -11.96 -27.36
CA VAL A 274 51.91 -13.00 -27.32
C VAL A 274 51.31 -14.37 -27.60
N ASN A 275 50.15 -14.67 -27.02
CA ASN A 275 49.42 -15.91 -27.25
C ASN A 275 47.92 -15.65 -27.30
N PHE A 276 47.25 -16.25 -28.27
CA PHE A 276 45.79 -16.34 -28.35
C PHE A 276 45.41 -17.82 -28.38
N ARG A 277 44.64 -18.29 -27.40
CA ARG A 277 44.31 -19.73 -27.24
C ARG A 277 42.84 -19.92 -26.92
N THR A 278 42.17 -20.72 -27.73
CA THR A 278 40.75 -21.07 -27.54
C THR A 278 40.61 -22.51 -27.05
N VAL A 279 39.78 -22.71 -26.03
CA VAL A 279 39.53 -24.00 -25.41
C VAL A 279 38.47 -24.77 -26.20
N ARG A 280 38.86 -25.92 -26.76
CA ARG A 280 38.00 -26.80 -27.60
C ARG A 280 37.25 -27.87 -26.79
N ASN A 281 37.30 -27.85 -25.46
CA ASN A 281 36.57 -28.80 -24.63
C ASN A 281 35.06 -28.70 -24.86
N THR A 282 34.33 -29.79 -24.64
CA THR A 282 32.86 -29.85 -24.78
C THR A 282 32.13 -29.64 -23.45
N LEU A 283 32.84 -29.82 -22.34
CA LEU A 283 32.30 -29.61 -21.00
C LEU A 283 31.95 -28.14 -20.81
N GLU A 284 30.76 -27.88 -20.26
CA GLU A 284 30.22 -26.54 -20.10
C GLU A 284 31.20 -25.58 -19.42
N HIS A 285 31.79 -25.97 -18.28
CA HIS A 285 32.72 -25.15 -17.52
C HIS A 285 34.11 -24.93 -18.16
N LEU A 286 34.35 -25.46 -19.36
CA LEU A 286 35.61 -25.32 -20.12
C LEU A 286 35.39 -24.75 -21.53
N ARG A 287 34.27 -25.07 -22.16
CA ARG A 287 34.07 -24.87 -23.60
C ARG A 287 34.09 -23.41 -24.01
N GLY A 288 34.78 -23.12 -25.12
CA GLY A 288 34.73 -21.82 -25.79
C GLY A 288 35.40 -20.69 -25.01
N HIS A 289 36.09 -21.01 -23.91
CA HIS A 289 36.90 -20.06 -23.18
C HIS A 289 38.12 -19.67 -24.00
N VAL A 290 38.47 -18.38 -23.98
CA VAL A 290 39.60 -17.85 -24.75
C VAL A 290 40.57 -17.19 -23.81
N PHE A 291 41.83 -17.54 -23.92
CA PHE A 291 42.91 -16.85 -23.24
C PHE A 291 43.67 -15.96 -24.19
N VAL A 292 43.94 -14.74 -23.75
CA VAL A 292 44.77 -13.77 -24.47
C VAL A 292 45.90 -13.33 -23.55
N GLU A 293 47.13 -13.60 -23.95
CA GLU A 293 48.34 -13.15 -23.26
C GLU A 293 48.91 -11.92 -23.95
N TYR A 294 49.15 -10.86 -23.19
CA TYR A 294 49.79 -9.64 -23.66
C TYR A 294 51.26 -9.56 -23.23
N THR A 295 52.04 -8.75 -23.95
CA THR A 295 53.43 -8.45 -23.56
C THR A 295 53.50 -7.75 -22.20
N ASN A 296 52.54 -6.87 -21.89
CA ASN A 296 52.51 -6.05 -20.69
C ASN A 296 51.19 -6.23 -19.90
N GLU A 297 51.27 -6.16 -18.57
CA GLU A 297 50.09 -6.19 -17.68
C GLU A 297 49.16 -4.99 -17.93
N ARG A 298 49.72 -3.82 -18.24
CA ARG A 298 48.95 -2.61 -18.59
C ARG A 298 48.06 -2.81 -19.83
N SER A 299 48.52 -3.57 -20.83
CA SER A 299 47.71 -3.89 -22.02
C SER A 299 46.58 -4.86 -21.69
N ALA A 300 46.87 -5.89 -20.89
CA ALA A 300 45.87 -6.82 -20.39
C ALA A 300 44.80 -6.11 -19.55
N LEU A 301 45.21 -5.15 -18.72
CA LEU A 301 44.31 -4.32 -17.93
C LEU A 301 43.42 -3.44 -18.80
N ARG A 302 43.99 -2.80 -19.83
CA ARG A 302 43.22 -2.01 -20.80
C ARG A 302 42.18 -2.88 -21.52
N ALA A 303 42.57 -4.07 -21.95
CA ALA A 303 41.65 -5.03 -22.56
C ALA A 303 40.54 -5.44 -21.58
N PHE A 304 40.89 -5.76 -20.33
CA PHE A 304 39.92 -6.08 -19.29
C PHE A 304 38.90 -4.95 -19.07
N THR A 305 39.33 -3.70 -18.89
CA THR A 305 38.42 -2.56 -18.69
C THR A 305 37.46 -2.35 -19.85
N ASN A 306 37.96 -2.50 -21.08
CA ASN A 306 37.18 -2.20 -22.27
C ASN A 306 36.29 -3.37 -22.69
N LEU A 307 36.70 -4.62 -22.47
CA LEU A 307 35.94 -5.81 -22.89
C LEU A 307 34.94 -6.26 -21.83
N GLN A 308 35.18 -5.99 -20.55
CA GLN A 308 34.30 -6.42 -19.47
C GLN A 308 32.90 -5.82 -19.65
N GLY A 309 31.89 -6.67 -19.76
CA GLY A 309 30.50 -6.25 -19.93
C GLY A 309 30.09 -5.82 -21.34
N ARG A 310 31.01 -5.81 -22.32
CA ARG A 310 30.66 -5.65 -23.75
C ARG A 310 29.89 -6.88 -24.27
N TYR A 311 29.19 -6.72 -25.38
CA TYR A 311 28.45 -7.80 -26.02
C TYR A 311 29.21 -8.29 -27.26
N TYR A 312 29.23 -9.61 -27.45
CA TYR A 312 29.70 -10.29 -28.65
C TYR A 312 28.73 -11.43 -28.95
N ALA A 313 28.26 -11.55 -30.20
CA ALA A 313 27.29 -12.56 -30.62
C ALA A 313 26.09 -12.69 -29.64
N SER A 314 25.48 -11.56 -29.28
CA SER A 314 24.35 -11.47 -28.32
C SER A 314 24.65 -11.96 -26.90
N LYS A 315 25.91 -12.15 -26.53
CA LYS A 315 26.34 -12.58 -25.21
C LYS A 315 27.22 -11.53 -24.55
N ARG A 316 26.96 -11.26 -23.27
CA ARG A 316 27.84 -10.39 -22.46
C ARG A 316 29.15 -11.11 -22.17
N LEU A 317 30.26 -10.48 -22.53
CA LEU A 317 31.61 -10.95 -22.24
C LEU A 317 31.88 -10.91 -20.74
N ASN A 318 32.44 -12.01 -20.23
CA ASN A 318 32.95 -12.12 -18.86
C ASN A 318 34.46 -12.33 -18.93
N VAL A 319 35.20 -11.28 -18.64
CA VAL A 319 36.64 -11.22 -18.67
C VAL A 319 37.17 -11.32 -17.25
N GLU A 320 38.22 -12.10 -17.07
CA GLU A 320 38.93 -12.23 -15.80
C GLU A 320 40.44 -12.31 -16.05
N PHE A 321 41.23 -12.00 -15.03
CA PHE A 321 42.65 -12.28 -15.08
C PHE A 321 42.92 -13.74 -14.74
N SER A 322 43.79 -14.35 -15.53
CA SER A 322 44.23 -15.72 -15.36
C SER A 322 45.37 -15.79 -14.35
N ASN A 323 45.35 -16.80 -13.47
CA ASN A 323 46.45 -17.09 -12.54
C ASN A 323 47.60 -17.90 -13.18
N LEU A 324 47.51 -18.23 -14.48
CA LEU A 324 48.55 -19.00 -15.17
C LEU A 324 49.84 -18.19 -15.28
N LYS A 325 50.96 -18.83 -14.92
CA LYS A 325 52.31 -18.30 -15.15
C LYS A 325 52.96 -18.88 -16.40
N THR A 326 52.60 -20.12 -16.74
CA THR A 326 53.16 -20.83 -17.89
C THR A 326 52.09 -21.73 -18.52
N TRP A 327 52.22 -21.99 -19.83
CA TRP A 327 51.28 -22.82 -20.58
C TRP A 327 51.49 -24.33 -20.39
N ARG A 328 52.70 -24.77 -20.03
CA ARG A 328 53.07 -26.19 -19.95
C ARG A 328 52.18 -27.01 -19.00
N GLY A 329 51.67 -26.42 -17.93
CA GLY A 329 50.81 -27.13 -16.97
C GLY A 329 49.31 -27.05 -17.26
N ALA A 330 48.91 -26.24 -18.24
CA ALA A 330 47.51 -25.89 -18.51
C ALA A 330 46.94 -26.57 -19.77
N VAL A 331 47.80 -27.14 -20.61
CA VAL A 331 47.42 -27.81 -21.86
C VAL A 331 47.35 -29.32 -21.63
N CYS A 332 46.32 -29.98 -22.17
CA CYS A 332 46.20 -31.43 -22.07
C CYS A 332 47.26 -32.13 -22.94
N GLY A 333 47.92 -33.16 -22.40
CA GLY A 333 48.82 -34.03 -23.16
C GLY A 333 50.25 -33.51 -23.36
N THR A 334 50.66 -32.49 -22.61
CA THR A 334 52.06 -32.04 -22.50
C THR A 334 52.91 -32.91 -21.59
#